data_AF-A0A2E6KJ18-F1
#
_entry.id   AF-A0A2E6KJ18-F1
#
_cell.length_a   1.000
_cell.length_b   1.000
_cell.length_c   1.000
_cell.angle_alpha   90.00
_cell.angle_beta   90.00
_cell.angle_gamma   90.00
#
_symmetry.space_group_name_H-M   'P 1'
#
loop_
_entity.id
_entity.type
_entity.pdbx_description
1 polymer ?
#
loop_
_entity_poly.entity_id
_entity_poly.type
_entity_poly.pdbx_seq_one_letter_code
_entity_poly.pdbx_strand_id
1 'polypeptide(L)'
;MADPHPKSNLTYSKNTKIAWIAARVLNETFAKQCAEKSEYSLEELRKMVIPLTREDLYLNFARNLRFRDMRNHEDTQIFPLLDRFWDSFEQIKEALDLGGETITADFFRKGHSTNQSLQSYAEGCRRHDATFNPKLWVGQEKEFISYYMCQHDNAKRRNNLDSIRKQICHLEGRPYRMELIKAILGRHDLDLKDLIDSGDTETYEALLTKNNIKPHPDDVFIPLDKDGNANFKNITQFNHFGKWALLFKKYGHKIDVKDLKRKYGTNNSIVEEMYSSCIPIVFDAKIWDGQLDGMIELWDSVSTTTKKAYIEVFWENYVILEDKSYRFPYKIDPRLKKAALDWPLRQDGLPETMTAYGTQKFWSNFDKIQDIMIKHGTPITVSDLVKPVGDAGETVLMKAVKFGSLYEVLSTIDPEKGEYLTVDDLTKENKFDVTALDYIIDNGQLEELFDVRIWRGNPEGMKAVWEAVPDCVEKRLIRDFGYRMAQVNRENLRRPIRKKPRLAP
;
A
#
# COMPACT_ATOMS: atom_id res chain seq x y z
N MET A 1 -35.28 -6.72 -30.08
CA MET A 1 -34.44 -7.41 -29.08
C MET A 1 -34.42 -6.51 -27.87
N ALA A 2 -35.06 -6.94 -26.78
CA ALA A 2 -35.17 -6.16 -25.55
C ALA A 2 -33.81 -6.11 -24.84
N ASP A 3 -33.45 -4.91 -24.40
CA ASP A 3 -32.23 -4.60 -23.66
C ASP A 3 -32.21 -5.39 -22.33
N PRO A 4 -31.21 -6.25 -22.05
CA PRO A 4 -31.19 -7.03 -20.83
C PRO A 4 -30.71 -6.14 -19.67
N HIS A 5 -31.69 -5.63 -18.92
CA HIS A 5 -31.60 -5.01 -17.60
C HIS A 5 -30.71 -3.77 -17.46
N PRO A 6 -31.29 -2.59 -17.12
CA PRO A 6 -30.48 -1.49 -16.61
C PRO A 6 -29.77 -1.98 -15.35
N LYS A 7 -28.47 -1.66 -15.22
CA LYS A 7 -27.65 -1.85 -14.01
C LYS A 7 -28.28 -1.05 -12.85
N SER A 8 -29.39 -1.56 -12.32
CA SER A 8 -30.22 -0.85 -11.35
C SER A 8 -29.63 -1.05 -9.96
N ASN A 9 -29.57 0.02 -9.19
CA ASN A 9 -29.28 0.08 -7.76
C ASN A 9 -30.33 -0.68 -6.91
N LEU A 10 -30.75 -1.88 -7.31
CA LEU A 10 -31.69 -2.72 -6.59
C LEU A 10 -30.93 -3.40 -5.44
N THR A 11 -31.27 -3.01 -4.23
CA THR A 11 -30.81 -3.68 -3.01
C THR A 11 -31.72 -4.86 -2.73
N TYR A 12 -31.17 -6.08 -2.77
CA TYR A 12 -31.90 -7.30 -2.44
C TYR A 12 -31.79 -7.61 -0.95
N SER A 13 -32.89 -8.03 -0.33
CA SER A 13 -32.90 -8.45 1.07
C SER A 13 -32.03 -9.69 1.29
N LYS A 14 -31.54 -9.85 2.52
CA LYS A 14 -30.68 -10.99 2.90
C LYS A 14 -31.35 -12.33 2.60
N ASN A 15 -32.66 -12.46 2.82
CA ASN A 15 -33.39 -13.70 2.54
C ASN A 15 -33.48 -13.98 1.04
N THR A 16 -33.68 -12.96 0.21
CA THR A 16 -33.67 -13.11 -1.25
C THR A 16 -32.31 -13.57 -1.76
N LYS A 17 -31.22 -13.00 -1.24
CA LYS A 17 -29.86 -13.46 -1.57
C LYS A 17 -29.64 -14.93 -1.19
N ILE A 18 -30.10 -15.34 -0.01
CA ILE A 18 -30.04 -16.74 0.46
C ILE A 18 -30.85 -17.67 -0.45
N ALA A 19 -32.07 -17.26 -0.80
CA ALA A 19 -32.96 -18.06 -1.64
C ALA A 19 -32.41 -18.22 -3.06
N TRP A 20 -31.82 -17.17 -3.64
CA TRP A 20 -31.15 -17.23 -4.94
C TRP A 20 -29.97 -18.21 -4.91
N ILE A 21 -29.11 -18.08 -3.91
CA ILE A 21 -27.98 -18.97 -3.62
C ILE A 21 -28.48 -20.42 -3.52
N ALA A 22 -29.52 -20.68 -2.73
CA ALA A 22 -30.13 -22.01 -2.58
C ALA A 22 -30.70 -22.55 -3.90
N ALA A 23 -31.37 -21.73 -4.70
CA ALA A 23 -31.97 -22.11 -5.97
C ALA A 23 -30.96 -22.61 -7.01
N ARG A 24 -29.69 -22.21 -6.87
CA ARG A 24 -28.60 -22.54 -7.79
C ARG A 24 -27.87 -23.81 -7.39
N VAL A 25 -27.50 -23.93 -6.13
CA VAL A 25 -26.55 -24.99 -5.75
C VAL A 25 -27.12 -26.02 -4.78
N LEU A 26 -28.26 -25.76 -4.14
CA LEU A 26 -28.85 -26.69 -3.17
C LEU A 26 -29.91 -27.60 -3.81
N ASN A 27 -30.46 -28.50 -3.00
CA ASN A 27 -31.57 -29.34 -3.42
C ASN A 27 -32.88 -28.53 -3.54
N GLU A 28 -33.81 -29.06 -4.34
CA GLU A 28 -35.09 -28.41 -4.66
C GLU A 28 -35.88 -28.01 -3.40
N THR A 29 -35.92 -28.92 -2.43
CA THR A 29 -36.72 -28.76 -1.20
C THR A 29 -36.23 -27.58 -0.38
N PHE A 30 -34.92 -27.43 -0.20
CA PHE A 30 -34.35 -26.32 0.56
C PHE A 30 -34.46 -24.99 -0.18
N ALA A 31 -34.28 -25.01 -1.50
CA ALA A 31 -34.50 -23.83 -2.34
C ALA A 31 -35.93 -23.29 -2.21
N LYS A 32 -36.94 -24.18 -2.18
CA LYS A 32 -38.34 -23.81 -1.94
C LYS A 32 -38.56 -23.17 -0.57
N GLN A 33 -38.02 -23.78 0.50
CA GLN A 33 -38.14 -23.22 1.86
C GLN A 33 -37.48 -21.84 2.01
N CYS A 34 -36.38 -21.60 1.29
CA CYS A 34 -35.74 -20.29 1.28
C CYS A 34 -36.52 -19.28 0.44
N ALA A 35 -37.08 -19.71 -0.70
CA ALA A 35 -37.93 -18.88 -1.56
C ALA A 35 -39.18 -18.37 -0.81
N GLU A 36 -39.80 -19.20 0.05
CA GLU A 36 -40.94 -18.80 0.91
C GLU A 36 -40.61 -17.62 1.85
N LYS A 37 -39.34 -17.42 2.18
CA LYS A 37 -38.86 -16.32 3.03
C LYS A 37 -38.35 -15.12 2.23
N SER A 38 -38.36 -15.22 0.90
CA SER A 38 -37.90 -14.19 -0.02
C SER A 38 -39.07 -13.45 -0.67
N GLU A 39 -38.75 -12.36 -1.35
CA GLU A 39 -39.74 -11.57 -2.11
C GLU A 39 -40.10 -12.19 -3.46
N TYR A 40 -39.43 -13.28 -3.86
CA TYR A 40 -39.52 -13.87 -5.19
C TYR A 40 -39.82 -15.37 -5.11
N SER A 41 -40.59 -15.88 -6.08
CA SER A 41 -40.78 -17.31 -6.26
C SER A 41 -39.48 -18.01 -6.66
N LEU A 42 -39.43 -19.34 -6.49
CA LEU A 42 -38.26 -20.13 -6.90
C LEU A 42 -38.02 -20.03 -8.43
N GLU A 43 -39.09 -20.02 -9.22
CA GLU A 43 -39.02 -19.86 -10.68
C GLU A 43 -38.47 -18.49 -11.10
N GLU A 44 -38.82 -17.42 -10.38
CA GLU A 44 -38.27 -16.08 -10.62
C GLU A 44 -36.79 -16.02 -10.24
N LEU A 45 -36.44 -16.48 -9.04
CA LEU A 45 -35.04 -16.56 -8.58
C LEU A 45 -34.16 -17.32 -9.57
N ARG A 46 -34.70 -18.37 -10.21
CA ARG A 46 -33.99 -19.17 -11.22
C ARG A 46 -33.73 -18.46 -12.54
N LYS A 47 -34.47 -17.40 -12.86
CA LYS A 47 -34.29 -16.61 -14.09
C LYS A 47 -33.47 -15.34 -13.86
N MET A 48 -33.29 -14.95 -12.60
CA MET A 48 -32.57 -13.74 -12.23
C MET A 48 -31.07 -14.00 -12.03
N VAL A 49 -30.30 -12.94 -12.24
CA VAL A 49 -28.94 -12.78 -11.70
C VAL A 49 -29.00 -11.56 -10.80
N ILE A 50 -28.61 -11.71 -9.53
CA ILE A 50 -28.70 -10.65 -8.53
C ILE A 50 -27.28 -10.30 -8.03
N PRO A 51 -27.01 -9.04 -7.63
CA PRO A 51 -25.72 -8.65 -7.07
C PRO A 51 -25.47 -9.35 -5.72
N LEU A 52 -24.32 -10.00 -5.62
CA LEU A 52 -23.82 -10.67 -4.41
C LEU A 52 -22.47 -10.09 -3.98
N THR A 53 -22.20 -10.16 -2.68
CA THR A 53 -20.86 -9.95 -2.11
C THR A 53 -20.19 -11.28 -1.78
N ARG A 54 -18.87 -11.33 -1.63
CA ARG A 54 -18.20 -12.55 -1.11
C ARG A 54 -18.71 -12.89 0.29
N GLU A 55 -19.06 -11.88 1.08
CA GLU A 55 -19.66 -12.09 2.41
C GLU A 55 -21.02 -12.79 2.34
N ASP A 56 -21.85 -12.50 1.34
CA ASP A 56 -23.12 -13.20 1.13
C ASP A 56 -22.90 -14.71 0.92
N LEU A 57 -21.86 -15.10 0.17
CA LEU A 57 -21.49 -16.51 0.01
C LEU A 57 -20.97 -17.08 1.35
N TYR A 58 -20.07 -16.34 2.03
CA TYR A 58 -19.45 -16.78 3.27
C TYR A 58 -20.40 -16.95 4.45
N LEU A 59 -21.32 -16.01 4.68
CA LEU A 59 -22.31 -16.09 5.75
C LEU A 59 -23.24 -17.30 5.57
N ASN A 60 -23.49 -17.70 4.33
CA ASN A 60 -24.33 -18.85 4.01
C ASN A 60 -23.59 -20.17 4.14
N PHE A 61 -22.28 -20.20 3.87
CA PHE A 61 -21.43 -21.32 4.28
C PHE A 61 -21.48 -21.54 5.81
N ALA A 62 -21.37 -20.46 6.60
CA ALA A 62 -21.35 -20.52 8.06
C ALA A 62 -22.70 -20.87 8.70
N ARG A 63 -23.82 -20.44 8.13
CA ARG A 63 -25.17 -20.75 8.67
C ARG A 63 -25.57 -22.20 8.48
N ASN A 64 -25.20 -22.82 7.36
CA ASN A 64 -25.47 -24.24 7.11
C ASN A 64 -24.71 -25.17 8.08
N LEU A 65 -23.59 -24.72 8.67
CA LEU A 65 -22.90 -25.44 9.76
C LEU A 65 -23.70 -25.48 11.07
N ARG A 66 -24.61 -24.50 11.31
CA ARG A 66 -25.38 -24.38 12.57
C ARG A 66 -26.79 -24.99 12.49
N PHE A 67 -27.32 -25.29 11.32
CA PHE A 67 -28.61 -26.01 11.15
C PHE A 67 -28.48 -27.53 11.36
N ARG A 68 -27.52 -27.95 12.18
CA ARG A 68 -27.04 -29.33 12.40
C ARG A 68 -28.00 -30.21 13.21
N ASP A 69 -29.29 -29.85 13.28
CA ASP A 69 -30.27 -30.45 14.19
C ASP A 69 -31.54 -30.95 13.47
N MET A 70 -31.42 -31.37 12.20
CA MET A 70 -32.44 -32.18 11.53
C MET A 70 -31.88 -33.58 11.23
N ARG A 71 -32.20 -34.46 12.17
CA ARG A 71 -31.78 -35.85 12.30
C ARG A 71 -32.15 -36.64 11.04
N ASN A 72 -31.18 -37.40 10.53
CA ASN A 72 -31.28 -38.40 9.46
C ASN A 72 -31.21 -37.85 8.03
N HIS A 73 -30.00 -37.66 7.50
CA HIS A 73 -29.58 -38.06 6.15
C HIS A 73 -28.06 -37.83 5.99
N GLU A 74 -27.35 -38.84 5.46
CA GLU A 74 -25.88 -38.98 5.43
C GLU A 74 -25.15 -38.12 4.38
N ASP A 75 -25.80 -37.25 3.61
CA ASP A 75 -25.15 -36.47 2.53
C ASP A 75 -25.35 -34.95 2.68
N THR A 76 -25.11 -34.39 3.86
CA THR A 76 -25.22 -32.93 4.10
C THR A 76 -23.87 -32.23 4.00
N GLN A 77 -23.40 -32.11 2.76
CA GLN A 77 -22.20 -31.36 2.44
C GLN A 77 -22.51 -29.86 2.19
N ILE A 78 -21.76 -29.01 2.89
CA ILE A 78 -21.83 -27.55 2.92
C ILE A 78 -21.69 -26.99 1.50
N PHE A 79 -22.34 -25.87 1.23
CA PHE A 79 -22.68 -25.30 -0.09
C PHE A 79 -21.60 -25.23 -1.22
N PRO A 80 -20.25 -25.34 -1.04
CA PRO A 80 -19.31 -25.46 -2.17
C PRO A 80 -18.88 -26.91 -2.46
N LEU A 81 -19.31 -27.88 -1.66
CA LEU A 81 -18.98 -29.30 -1.80
C LEU A 81 -19.87 -30.05 -2.80
N LEU A 82 -20.97 -29.44 -3.22
CA LEU A 82 -21.89 -30.04 -4.18
C LEU A 82 -21.39 -29.77 -5.59
N ASP A 83 -21.38 -30.79 -6.46
CA ASP A 83 -21.11 -30.62 -7.90
C ASP A 83 -21.98 -29.51 -8.51
N ARG A 84 -23.18 -29.27 -7.96
CA ARG A 84 -24.10 -28.20 -8.36
C ARG A 84 -23.59 -26.78 -8.14
N PHE A 85 -22.73 -26.56 -7.15
CA PHE A 85 -22.09 -25.25 -6.96
C PHE A 85 -21.18 -24.95 -8.13
N TRP A 86 -20.36 -25.93 -8.51
CA TRP A 86 -19.43 -25.82 -9.63
C TRP A 86 -20.16 -25.73 -10.97
N ASP A 87 -21.30 -26.41 -11.13
CA ASP A 87 -22.20 -26.23 -12.29
C ASP A 87 -22.73 -24.80 -12.42
N SER A 88 -22.97 -24.15 -11.28
CA SER A 88 -23.53 -22.78 -11.22
C SER A 88 -22.44 -21.72 -11.09
N PHE A 89 -21.17 -22.08 -11.20
CA PHE A 89 -20.05 -21.18 -10.90
C PHE A 89 -20.03 -19.94 -11.80
N GLU A 90 -20.38 -20.08 -13.07
CA GLU A 90 -20.52 -18.95 -14.01
C GLU A 90 -21.56 -17.93 -13.51
N GLN A 91 -22.72 -18.40 -13.08
CA GLN A 91 -23.81 -17.56 -12.58
C GLN A 91 -23.44 -16.91 -11.24
N ILE A 92 -22.71 -17.63 -10.38
CA ILE A 92 -22.18 -17.08 -9.12
C ILE A 92 -21.16 -15.99 -9.40
N LYS A 93 -20.27 -16.19 -10.39
CA LYS A 93 -19.30 -15.17 -10.78
C LYS A 93 -20.00 -13.93 -11.33
N GLU A 94 -20.98 -14.10 -12.22
CA GLU A 94 -21.76 -13.00 -12.77
C GLU A 94 -22.47 -12.20 -11.66
N ALA A 95 -23.04 -12.90 -10.67
CA ALA A 95 -23.67 -12.28 -9.51
C ALA A 95 -22.68 -11.47 -8.65
N LEU A 96 -21.45 -11.96 -8.45
CA LEU A 96 -20.39 -11.23 -7.75
C LEU A 96 -19.93 -10.00 -8.55
N ASP A 97 -19.70 -10.16 -9.86
CA ASP A 97 -19.30 -9.07 -10.75
C ASP A 97 -20.36 -7.95 -10.74
N LEU A 98 -21.65 -8.30 -10.73
CA LEU A 98 -22.77 -7.34 -10.56
C LEU A 98 -22.76 -6.65 -9.18
N GLY A 99 -22.29 -7.33 -8.14
CA GLY A 99 -22.09 -6.77 -6.80
C GLY A 99 -20.81 -5.92 -6.67
N GLY A 100 -20.02 -5.79 -7.74
CA GLY A 100 -18.73 -5.10 -7.73
C GLY A 100 -17.60 -5.90 -7.07
N GLU A 101 -17.77 -7.21 -6.91
CA GLU A 101 -16.76 -8.10 -6.36
C GLU A 101 -16.21 -9.07 -7.40
N THR A 102 -14.90 -9.28 -7.35
CA THR A 102 -14.20 -10.23 -8.23
C THR A 102 -13.85 -11.49 -7.46
N ILE A 103 -13.95 -12.65 -8.13
CA ILE A 103 -13.39 -13.90 -7.60
C ILE A 103 -11.86 -13.82 -7.68
N THR A 104 -11.20 -13.93 -6.52
CA THR A 104 -9.74 -13.94 -6.41
C THR A 104 -9.23 -15.30 -5.95
N ALA A 105 -7.93 -15.58 -6.10
CA ALA A 105 -7.35 -16.80 -5.54
C ALA A 105 -7.57 -16.89 -4.01
N ASP A 106 -7.54 -15.75 -3.32
CA ASP A 106 -7.78 -15.67 -1.87
C ASP A 106 -9.20 -16.06 -1.48
N PHE A 107 -10.18 -15.86 -2.37
CA PHE A 107 -11.54 -16.33 -2.14
C PHE A 107 -11.54 -17.85 -1.87
N PHE A 108 -10.76 -18.62 -2.64
CA PHE A 108 -10.65 -20.07 -2.52
C PHE A 108 -9.73 -20.54 -1.39
N ARG A 109 -8.75 -19.72 -1.00
CA ARG A 109 -7.81 -20.03 0.10
C ARG A 109 -8.43 -19.87 1.48
N LYS A 110 -9.43 -19.00 1.64
CA LYS A 110 -10.04 -18.72 2.94
C LYS A 110 -10.57 -20.01 3.57
N GLY A 111 -10.04 -20.36 4.75
CA GLY A 111 -10.47 -21.53 5.52
C GLY A 111 -11.84 -21.30 6.15
N HIS A 112 -12.73 -22.28 6.08
CA HIS A 112 -14.12 -22.17 6.58
C HIS A 112 -14.45 -23.06 7.78
N SER A 113 -13.60 -24.02 8.10
CA SER A 113 -13.65 -24.82 9.32
C SER A 113 -12.23 -25.29 9.65
N THR A 114 -12.04 -25.99 10.78
CA THR A 114 -10.76 -26.32 11.45
C THR A 114 -9.78 -27.22 10.66
N ASN A 115 -9.48 -26.92 9.38
CA ASN A 115 -8.26 -27.20 8.60
C ASN A 115 -8.47 -27.41 7.07
N GLN A 116 -9.62 -27.05 6.47
CA GLN A 116 -9.84 -27.24 5.02
C GLN A 116 -10.31 -25.95 4.33
N SER A 117 -9.67 -25.60 3.21
CA SER A 117 -9.99 -24.44 2.36
C SER A 117 -11.09 -24.78 1.35
N LEU A 118 -11.76 -23.78 0.74
CA LEU A 118 -12.70 -24.02 -0.36
C LEU A 118 -12.04 -24.79 -1.51
N GLN A 119 -10.76 -24.52 -1.73
CA GLN A 119 -9.96 -25.22 -2.71
C GLN A 119 -9.87 -26.73 -2.46
N SER A 120 -9.56 -27.16 -1.23
CA SER A 120 -9.48 -28.60 -0.90
C SER A 120 -10.81 -29.33 -1.15
N TYR A 121 -11.93 -28.61 -0.99
CA TYR A 121 -13.25 -29.15 -1.31
C TYR A 121 -13.52 -29.18 -2.81
N ALA A 122 -13.14 -28.12 -3.52
CA ALA A 122 -13.26 -28.01 -4.96
C ALA A 122 -12.60 -29.20 -5.67
N GLU A 123 -11.41 -29.58 -5.24
CA GLU A 123 -10.64 -30.69 -5.83
C GLU A 123 -11.27 -32.07 -5.63
N GLY A 124 -12.12 -32.23 -4.61
CA GLY A 124 -12.91 -33.45 -4.39
C GLY A 124 -14.13 -33.58 -5.31
N CYS A 125 -14.54 -32.49 -5.97
CA CYS A 125 -15.72 -32.45 -6.83
C CYS A 125 -15.36 -32.82 -8.27
N ARG A 126 -16.16 -33.68 -8.91
CA ARG A 126 -15.92 -34.11 -10.29
C ARG A 126 -16.08 -32.97 -11.29
N ARG A 127 -16.92 -31.99 -10.96
CA ARG A 127 -17.27 -30.86 -11.83
C ARG A 127 -16.43 -29.61 -11.60
N HIS A 128 -15.38 -29.72 -10.80
CA HIS A 128 -14.43 -28.65 -10.57
C HIS A 128 -13.80 -28.10 -11.85
N ASP A 129 -13.66 -28.91 -12.91
CA ASP A 129 -13.10 -28.49 -14.19
C ASP A 129 -13.83 -27.27 -14.80
N ALA A 130 -15.08 -27.01 -14.41
CA ALA A 130 -15.82 -25.81 -14.82
C ALA A 130 -15.13 -24.49 -14.43
N THR A 131 -14.36 -24.47 -13.35
CA THR A 131 -13.61 -23.28 -12.92
C THR A 131 -12.43 -22.96 -13.83
N PHE A 132 -11.99 -23.89 -14.68
CA PHE A 132 -10.91 -23.68 -15.65
C PHE A 132 -11.42 -23.15 -17.00
N ASN A 133 -12.72 -22.87 -17.11
CA ASN A 133 -13.30 -22.26 -18.31
C ASN A 133 -12.71 -20.85 -18.53
N PRO A 134 -12.01 -20.60 -19.66
CA PRO A 134 -11.37 -19.31 -19.95
C PRO A 134 -12.33 -18.11 -19.89
N LYS A 135 -13.61 -18.30 -20.25
CA LYS A 135 -14.61 -17.22 -20.27
C LYS A 135 -14.82 -16.58 -18.91
N LEU A 136 -14.63 -17.35 -17.84
CA LEU A 136 -14.78 -16.87 -16.47
C LEU A 136 -13.68 -15.89 -16.09
N TRP A 137 -12.51 -15.98 -16.73
CA TRP A 137 -11.31 -15.27 -16.31
C TRP A 137 -10.90 -14.15 -17.27
N VAL A 138 -11.79 -13.77 -18.20
CA VAL A 138 -11.60 -12.60 -19.08
C VAL A 138 -11.43 -11.34 -18.21
N GLY A 139 -10.33 -10.61 -18.43
CA GLY A 139 -9.88 -9.46 -17.65
C GLY A 139 -9.17 -9.83 -16.34
N GLN A 140 -9.00 -11.13 -16.03
CA GLN A 140 -8.55 -11.62 -14.74
C GLN A 140 -7.49 -12.74 -14.87
N GLU A 141 -6.71 -12.75 -15.96
CA GLU A 141 -5.67 -13.77 -16.23
C GLU A 141 -4.73 -13.99 -15.04
N LYS A 142 -4.27 -12.91 -14.40
CA LYS A 142 -3.36 -12.99 -13.25
C LYS A 142 -3.98 -13.70 -12.04
N GLU A 143 -5.26 -13.47 -11.76
CA GLU A 143 -5.99 -14.16 -10.69
C GLU A 143 -6.21 -15.63 -11.04
N PHE A 144 -6.50 -15.94 -12.30
CA PHE A 144 -6.57 -17.33 -12.78
C PHE A 144 -5.25 -18.06 -12.54
N ILE A 145 -4.11 -17.45 -12.86
CA ILE A 145 -2.79 -18.06 -12.64
C ILE A 145 -2.59 -18.33 -11.15
N SER A 146 -2.87 -17.36 -10.28
CA SER A 146 -2.78 -17.56 -8.82
C SER A 146 -3.67 -18.71 -8.33
N TYR A 147 -4.91 -18.78 -8.83
CA TYR A 147 -5.84 -19.86 -8.52
C TYR A 147 -5.38 -21.23 -9.06
N TYR A 148 -4.91 -21.29 -10.30
CA TYR A 148 -4.39 -22.49 -10.94
C TYR A 148 -3.20 -23.07 -10.16
N MET A 149 -2.29 -22.20 -9.73
CA MET A 149 -1.10 -22.61 -8.98
C MET A 149 -1.44 -23.17 -7.60
N CYS A 150 -2.60 -22.81 -7.04
CA CYS A 150 -3.05 -23.40 -5.80
C CYS A 150 -3.42 -24.88 -5.96
N GLN A 151 -3.94 -25.27 -7.14
CA GLN A 151 -4.53 -26.59 -7.35
C GLN A 151 -3.55 -27.76 -7.19
N HIS A 152 -4.05 -28.92 -6.74
CA HIS A 152 -3.31 -30.16 -6.75
C HIS A 152 -2.88 -30.61 -8.15
N ASP A 153 -1.78 -31.37 -8.21
CA ASP A 153 -1.16 -31.84 -9.45
C ASP A 153 -2.12 -32.56 -10.40
N ASN A 154 -3.10 -33.29 -9.87
CA ASN A 154 -4.08 -34.01 -10.68
C ASN A 154 -4.96 -33.05 -11.50
N ALA A 155 -5.40 -31.94 -10.91
CA ALA A 155 -6.17 -30.91 -11.61
C ALA A 155 -5.28 -30.15 -12.61
N LYS A 156 -4.03 -29.83 -12.23
CA LYS A 156 -3.02 -29.21 -13.10
C LYS A 156 -2.64 -30.09 -14.31
N ARG A 157 -2.63 -31.42 -14.15
CA ARG A 157 -2.32 -32.35 -15.26
C ARG A 157 -3.44 -32.43 -16.30
N ARG A 158 -4.70 -32.29 -15.87
CA ARG A 158 -5.87 -32.30 -16.77
C ARG A 158 -6.03 -31.00 -17.53
N ASN A 159 -5.61 -29.89 -16.93
CA ASN A 159 -5.84 -28.54 -17.45
C ASN A 159 -4.51 -27.88 -17.79
N ASN A 160 -4.22 -27.65 -19.08
CA ASN A 160 -2.96 -27.00 -19.48
C ASN A 160 -3.05 -25.47 -19.26
N LEU A 161 -2.27 -24.94 -18.30
CA LEU A 161 -2.20 -23.51 -17.98
C LEU A 161 -1.99 -22.63 -19.21
N ASP A 162 -0.97 -22.91 -20.03
CA ASP A 162 -0.64 -22.11 -21.22
C ASP A 162 -1.80 -22.13 -22.24
N SER A 163 -2.47 -23.27 -22.40
CA SER A 163 -3.63 -23.39 -23.28
C SER A 163 -4.79 -22.51 -22.81
N ILE A 164 -5.10 -22.52 -21.51
CA ILE A 164 -6.20 -21.72 -20.95
C ILE A 164 -5.86 -20.23 -21.02
N ARG A 165 -4.63 -19.83 -20.65
CA ARG A 165 -4.17 -18.44 -20.77
C ARG A 165 -4.25 -17.92 -22.20
N LYS A 166 -3.86 -18.73 -23.18
CA LYS A 166 -4.01 -18.40 -24.61
C LYS A 166 -5.46 -18.19 -25.00
N GLN A 167 -6.38 -19.03 -24.49
CA GLN A 167 -7.81 -18.87 -24.72
C GLN A 167 -8.37 -17.61 -24.05
N ILE A 168 -7.96 -17.28 -22.82
CA ILE A 168 -8.32 -16.03 -22.12
C ILE A 168 -7.89 -14.82 -22.97
N CYS A 169 -6.63 -14.78 -23.41
CA CYS A 169 -6.11 -13.69 -24.24
C CYS A 169 -6.88 -13.57 -25.57
N HIS A 170 -7.19 -14.70 -26.21
CA HIS A 170 -7.98 -14.73 -27.43
C HIS A 170 -9.40 -14.16 -27.23
N LEU A 171 -10.07 -14.52 -26.14
CA LEU A 171 -11.39 -13.97 -25.77
C LEU A 171 -11.32 -12.48 -25.46
N GLU A 172 -10.21 -11.99 -24.94
CA GLU A 172 -9.93 -10.57 -24.71
C GLU A 172 -9.53 -9.81 -26.00
N GLY A 173 -9.38 -10.51 -27.14
CA GLY A 173 -8.99 -9.91 -28.40
C GLY A 173 -7.51 -9.49 -28.47
N ARG A 174 -6.64 -10.04 -27.62
CA ARG A 174 -5.20 -9.73 -27.61
C ARG A 174 -4.33 -10.97 -27.88
N PRO A 175 -3.13 -10.81 -28.45
CA PRO A 175 -2.22 -11.93 -28.66
C PRO A 175 -1.68 -12.46 -27.32
N TYR A 176 -1.44 -13.77 -27.25
CA TYR A 176 -0.81 -14.38 -26.08
C TYR A 176 0.68 -14.02 -26.02
N ARG A 177 1.01 -13.12 -25.09
CA ARG A 177 2.33 -12.48 -25.01
C ARG A 177 3.48 -13.47 -24.81
N MET A 178 3.31 -14.48 -23.96
CA MET A 178 4.37 -15.44 -23.65
C MET A 178 4.76 -16.30 -24.87
N GLU A 179 3.81 -16.63 -25.75
CA GLU A 179 4.09 -17.35 -27.00
C GLU A 179 4.93 -16.50 -27.95
N LEU A 180 4.65 -15.19 -28.04
CA LEU A 180 5.46 -14.26 -28.83
C LEU A 180 6.89 -14.19 -28.30
N ILE A 181 7.07 -14.06 -26.98
CA ILE A 181 8.40 -13.97 -26.36
C ILE A 181 9.18 -15.27 -26.55
N LYS A 182 8.57 -16.43 -26.25
CA LYS A 182 9.21 -17.74 -26.46
C LYS A 182 9.60 -17.95 -27.92
N ALA A 183 8.77 -17.51 -28.87
CA ALA A 183 9.07 -17.61 -30.29
C ALA A 183 10.24 -16.70 -30.72
N ILE A 184 10.42 -15.54 -30.09
CA ILE A 184 11.57 -14.65 -30.34
C ILE A 184 12.83 -15.25 -29.74
N LEU A 185 12.82 -15.58 -28.44
CA LEU A 185 14.00 -16.07 -27.73
C LEU A 185 14.47 -17.44 -28.24
N GLY A 186 13.53 -18.33 -28.57
CA GLY A 186 13.84 -19.65 -29.12
C GLY A 186 14.51 -19.62 -30.49
N ARG A 187 14.42 -18.52 -31.25
CA ARG A 187 15.21 -18.34 -32.50
C ARG A 187 16.68 -18.04 -32.24
N HIS A 188 17.02 -17.74 -30.99
CA HIS A 188 18.36 -17.36 -30.54
C HIS A 188 18.93 -18.34 -29.51
N ASP A 189 18.29 -19.51 -29.33
CA ASP A 189 18.65 -20.52 -28.32
C ASP A 189 18.74 -19.95 -26.89
N LEU A 190 17.89 -18.97 -26.57
CA LEU A 190 17.82 -18.33 -25.25
C LEU A 190 16.55 -18.75 -24.51
N ASP A 191 16.68 -18.90 -23.20
CA ASP A 191 15.55 -19.07 -22.29
C ASP A 191 15.31 -17.80 -21.47
N LEU A 192 14.04 -17.43 -21.28
CA LEU A 192 13.67 -16.23 -20.54
C LEU A 192 14.09 -16.32 -19.07
N LYS A 193 14.03 -17.51 -18.47
CA LYS A 193 14.43 -17.73 -17.09
C LYS A 193 15.93 -17.46 -16.92
N ASP A 194 16.75 -17.93 -17.85
CA ASP A 194 18.20 -17.70 -17.82
C ASP A 194 18.54 -16.20 -17.95
N LEU A 195 17.81 -15.45 -18.78
CA LEU A 195 17.95 -14.00 -18.89
C LEU A 195 17.55 -13.28 -17.60
N ILE A 196 16.46 -13.72 -16.94
CA ILE A 196 16.03 -13.19 -15.64
C ILE A 196 17.08 -13.47 -14.57
N ASP A 197 17.56 -14.70 -14.50
CA ASP A 197 18.51 -15.19 -13.51
C ASP A 197 19.89 -14.52 -13.64
N SER A 198 20.32 -14.22 -14.88
CA SER A 198 21.56 -13.49 -15.17
C SER A 198 21.41 -11.96 -15.12
N GLY A 199 20.18 -11.45 -15.14
CA GLY A 199 19.89 -10.02 -15.20
C GLY A 199 20.34 -9.37 -16.51
N ASP A 200 20.36 -10.11 -17.61
CA ASP A 200 20.71 -9.62 -18.95
C ASP A 200 19.51 -8.91 -19.61
N THR A 201 19.20 -7.72 -19.08
CA THR A 201 18.11 -6.88 -19.58
C THR A 201 18.41 -6.28 -20.96
N GLU A 202 19.68 -6.17 -21.34
CA GLU A 202 20.11 -5.56 -22.61
C GLU A 202 19.82 -6.47 -23.78
N THR A 203 20.22 -7.75 -23.69
CA THR A 203 19.89 -8.76 -24.70
C THR A 203 18.38 -8.93 -24.82
N TYR A 204 17.68 -8.99 -23.68
CA TYR A 204 16.22 -9.07 -23.65
C TYR A 204 15.56 -7.89 -24.37
N GLU A 205 15.97 -6.66 -24.05
CA GLU A 205 15.45 -5.44 -24.66
C GLU A 205 15.71 -5.42 -26.17
N ALA A 206 16.94 -5.72 -26.60
CA ALA A 206 17.33 -5.69 -28.02
C ALA A 206 16.50 -6.67 -28.85
N LEU A 207 16.25 -7.87 -28.33
CA LEU A 207 15.48 -8.90 -29.04
C LEU A 207 14.00 -8.53 -29.18
N LEU A 208 13.38 -8.02 -28.11
CA LEU A 208 11.96 -7.63 -28.18
C LEU A 208 11.75 -6.41 -29.08
N THR A 209 12.59 -5.38 -28.93
CA THR A 209 12.46 -4.14 -29.71
C THR A 209 12.67 -4.36 -31.20
N LYS A 210 13.63 -5.22 -31.60
CA LYS A 210 13.83 -5.64 -33.00
C LYS A 210 12.57 -6.29 -33.61
N ASN A 211 11.72 -6.88 -32.78
CA ASN A 211 10.46 -7.52 -33.19
C ASN A 211 9.23 -6.64 -32.89
N ASN A 212 9.41 -5.34 -32.64
CA ASN A 212 8.35 -4.38 -32.30
C ASN A 212 7.53 -4.76 -31.05
N ILE A 213 8.11 -5.51 -30.12
CA ILE A 213 7.51 -5.82 -28.82
C ILE A 213 8.21 -4.96 -27.76
N LYS A 214 7.43 -4.28 -26.93
CA LYS A 214 7.97 -3.53 -25.79
C LYS A 214 8.15 -4.48 -24.58
N PRO A 215 9.27 -4.43 -23.85
CA PRO A 215 9.41 -5.08 -22.54
C PRO A 215 8.25 -4.75 -21.59
N HIS A 216 7.75 -5.72 -20.83
CA HIS A 216 6.61 -5.54 -19.93
C HIS A 216 6.82 -6.26 -18.59
N PRO A 217 6.34 -5.71 -17.45
CA PRO A 217 6.44 -6.35 -16.14
C PRO A 217 5.93 -7.80 -16.08
N ASP A 218 4.84 -8.09 -16.78
CA ASP A 218 4.24 -9.43 -16.88
C ASP A 218 5.18 -10.52 -17.42
N ASP A 219 6.27 -10.14 -18.10
CA ASP A 219 7.25 -11.09 -18.62
C ASP A 219 8.11 -11.69 -17.50
N VAL A 220 8.22 -10.96 -16.37
CA VAL A 220 9.13 -11.28 -15.28
C VAL A 220 8.36 -11.55 -13.98
N PHE A 221 7.28 -10.83 -13.68
CA PHE A 221 6.54 -11.02 -12.41
C PHE A 221 5.46 -12.11 -12.47
N ILE A 222 5.15 -12.64 -13.65
CA ILE A 222 4.28 -13.81 -13.79
C ILE A 222 5.14 -15.07 -13.85
N PRO A 223 4.85 -16.11 -13.03
CA PRO A 223 5.58 -17.37 -13.06
C PRO A 223 5.62 -17.99 -14.45
N LEU A 224 6.82 -18.45 -14.84
CA LEU A 224 7.05 -19.10 -16.14
C LEU A 224 6.93 -20.63 -16.06
N ASP A 225 7.11 -21.20 -14.87
CA ASP A 225 7.07 -22.65 -14.67
C ASP A 225 5.69 -23.17 -14.22
N LYS A 226 5.48 -24.47 -14.43
CA LYS A 226 4.24 -25.17 -14.05
C LYS A 226 4.05 -25.27 -12.53
N ASP A 227 5.12 -25.03 -11.79
CA ASP A 227 5.17 -25.10 -10.32
C ASP A 227 4.74 -23.77 -9.68
N GLY A 228 4.59 -22.71 -10.47
CA GLY A 228 4.12 -21.41 -9.98
C GLY A 228 5.16 -20.67 -9.16
N ASN A 229 6.43 -20.93 -9.43
CA ASN A 229 7.52 -20.26 -8.78
C ASN A 229 7.61 -18.83 -9.32
N ALA A 230 7.36 -17.85 -8.44
CA ALA A 230 7.69 -16.47 -8.75
C ALA A 230 9.19 -16.35 -9.05
N ASN A 231 9.56 -15.42 -9.91
CA ASN A 231 10.95 -14.99 -10.06
C ASN A 231 11.36 -14.17 -8.82
N PHE A 232 12.67 -14.00 -8.58
CA PHE A 232 13.23 -13.33 -7.38
C PHE A 232 13.04 -14.14 -6.08
N LYS A 233 13.58 -15.35 -6.04
CA LYS A 233 13.58 -16.27 -4.88
C LYS A 233 14.89 -16.30 -4.11
N ASN A 234 15.95 -15.74 -4.67
CA ASN A 234 17.26 -15.73 -4.06
C ASN A 234 17.93 -14.36 -4.25
N ILE A 235 18.93 -14.10 -3.43
CA ILE A 235 19.67 -12.82 -3.42
C ILE A 235 20.26 -12.48 -4.80
N THR A 236 20.74 -13.46 -5.56
CA THR A 236 21.32 -13.25 -6.89
C THR A 236 20.30 -12.66 -7.86
N GLN A 237 19.09 -13.24 -7.92
CA GLN A 237 18.00 -12.70 -8.72
C GLN A 237 17.60 -11.30 -8.25
N PHE A 238 17.50 -11.08 -6.92
CA PHE A 238 17.18 -9.75 -6.38
C PHE A 238 18.20 -8.68 -6.74
N ASN A 239 19.49 -9.01 -6.86
CA ASN A 239 20.52 -8.08 -7.35
C ASN A 239 20.25 -7.58 -8.78
N HIS A 240 19.37 -8.24 -9.52
CA HIS A 240 18.95 -7.83 -10.87
C HIS A 240 17.58 -7.14 -10.90
N PHE A 241 16.86 -7.08 -9.78
CA PHE A 241 15.52 -6.47 -9.69
C PHE A 241 15.51 -5.03 -10.22
N GLY A 242 16.46 -4.20 -9.77
CA GLY A 242 16.54 -2.81 -10.21
C GLY A 242 16.75 -2.66 -11.72
N LYS A 243 17.50 -3.55 -12.37
CA LYS A 243 17.70 -3.53 -13.83
C LYS A 243 16.38 -3.76 -14.55
N TRP A 244 15.63 -4.80 -14.16
CA TRP A 244 14.33 -5.13 -14.72
C TRP A 244 13.32 -4.01 -14.52
N ALA A 245 13.24 -3.46 -13.30
CA ALA A 245 12.31 -2.40 -12.98
C ALA A 245 12.60 -1.10 -13.77
N LEU A 246 13.88 -0.72 -13.89
CA LEU A 246 14.28 0.44 -14.69
C LEU A 246 14.04 0.23 -16.18
N LEU A 247 14.24 -1.00 -16.70
CA LEU A 247 13.88 -1.34 -18.08
C LEU A 247 12.38 -1.13 -18.32
N PHE A 248 11.50 -1.66 -17.46
CA PHE A 248 10.06 -1.48 -17.64
C PHE A 248 9.64 -0.01 -17.57
N LYS A 249 10.24 0.75 -16.65
CA LYS A 249 10.03 2.19 -16.54
C LYS A 249 10.41 2.95 -17.81
N LYS A 250 11.52 2.58 -18.46
CA LYS A 250 11.94 3.15 -19.77
C LYS A 250 10.85 3.02 -20.84
N TYR A 251 10.02 1.97 -20.77
CA TYR A 251 8.90 1.73 -21.70
C TYR A 251 7.54 2.27 -21.19
N GLY A 252 7.54 3.04 -20.10
CA GLY A 252 6.34 3.66 -19.53
C GLY A 252 5.53 2.74 -18.61
N HIS A 253 6.08 1.60 -18.23
CA HIS A 253 5.43 0.69 -17.28
C HIS A 253 5.81 1.05 -15.84
N LYS A 254 4.82 1.02 -14.96
CA LYS A 254 4.99 1.15 -13.50
C LYS A 254 5.07 -0.24 -12.87
N ILE A 255 5.72 -0.35 -11.72
CA ILE A 255 5.73 -1.58 -10.94
C ILE A 255 4.45 -1.58 -10.10
N ASP A 256 3.57 -2.54 -10.34
CA ASP A 256 2.38 -2.69 -9.52
C ASP A 256 2.74 -3.40 -8.21
N VAL A 257 2.48 -2.74 -7.08
CA VAL A 257 2.65 -3.30 -5.73
C VAL A 257 1.90 -4.63 -5.60
N LYS A 258 0.75 -4.77 -6.27
CA LYS A 258 -0.02 -6.02 -6.29
C LYS A 258 0.74 -7.16 -6.95
N ASP A 259 1.55 -6.89 -7.98
CA ASP A 259 2.33 -7.94 -8.65
C ASP A 259 3.45 -8.46 -7.72
N LEU A 260 4.04 -7.60 -6.88
CA LEU A 260 5.05 -8.00 -5.88
C LEU A 260 4.44 -8.74 -4.69
N LYS A 261 3.23 -8.36 -4.25
CA LYS A 261 2.48 -8.99 -3.14
C LYS A 261 1.71 -10.24 -3.58
N ARG A 262 1.53 -10.49 -4.87
CA ARG A 262 0.73 -11.61 -5.35
C ARG A 262 1.40 -12.93 -4.99
N LYS A 263 0.61 -13.81 -4.37
CA LYS A 263 0.97 -15.21 -4.13
C LYS A 263 0.50 -16.07 -5.29
N TYR A 264 1.39 -16.87 -5.83
CA TYR A 264 1.06 -17.90 -6.81
C TYR A 264 1.08 -19.26 -6.13
N GLY A 265 -0.09 -19.87 -5.96
CA GLY A 265 -0.18 -21.15 -5.25
C GLY A 265 0.00 -21.02 -3.75
N THR A 266 0.75 -21.95 -3.16
CA THR A 266 1.19 -21.94 -1.76
C THR A 266 2.53 -21.21 -1.57
N ASN A 267 3.17 -20.80 -2.66
CA ASN A 267 4.44 -20.10 -2.60
C ASN A 267 4.25 -18.69 -2.03
N ASN A 268 5.25 -18.23 -1.30
CA ASN A 268 5.31 -16.86 -0.82
C ASN A 268 5.38 -15.89 -2.00
N SER A 269 4.92 -14.66 -1.76
CA SER A 269 5.07 -13.55 -2.69
C SER A 269 6.54 -13.08 -2.78
N ILE A 270 6.87 -12.26 -3.78
CA ILE A 270 8.21 -11.68 -3.93
C ILE A 270 8.61 -10.90 -2.67
N VAL A 271 7.66 -10.18 -2.07
CA VAL A 271 7.89 -9.39 -0.85
C VAL A 271 8.16 -10.26 0.37
N GLU A 272 7.51 -11.42 0.47
CA GLU A 272 7.70 -12.35 1.58
C GLU A 272 8.98 -13.18 1.43
N GLU A 273 9.43 -13.47 0.21
CA GLU A 273 10.73 -14.10 -0.08
C GLU A 273 11.91 -13.11 0.00
N MET A 274 11.63 -11.82 0.17
CA MET A 274 12.65 -10.78 0.19
C MET A 274 13.53 -10.89 1.44
N TYR A 275 14.80 -11.21 1.22
CA TYR A 275 15.82 -11.12 2.27
C TYR A 275 15.99 -9.67 2.73
N SER A 276 16.35 -9.47 4.00
CA SER A 276 16.55 -8.12 4.51
C SER A 276 17.64 -7.35 3.75
N SER A 277 18.66 -8.05 3.22
CA SER A 277 19.70 -7.46 2.35
C SER A 277 19.19 -6.99 0.98
N CYS A 278 17.99 -7.39 0.57
CA CYS A 278 17.35 -6.92 -0.68
C CYS A 278 16.60 -5.61 -0.50
N ILE A 279 16.33 -5.15 0.73
CA ILE A 279 15.59 -3.91 1.00
C ILE A 279 16.20 -2.70 0.28
N PRO A 280 17.53 -2.44 0.33
CA PRO A 280 18.13 -1.32 -0.39
C PRO A 280 17.92 -1.37 -1.90
N ILE A 281 17.75 -2.58 -2.47
CA ILE A 281 17.62 -2.80 -3.91
C ILE A 281 16.18 -2.60 -4.37
N VAL A 282 15.23 -3.19 -3.65
CA VAL A 282 13.80 -3.12 -3.99
C VAL A 282 13.24 -1.71 -3.74
N PHE A 283 13.73 -1.04 -2.70
CA PHE A 283 13.30 0.31 -2.30
C PHE A 283 14.17 1.43 -2.87
N ASP A 284 14.99 1.18 -3.90
CA ASP A 284 15.78 2.24 -4.56
C ASP A 284 14.85 3.32 -5.13
N ALA A 285 15.09 4.57 -4.76
CA ALA A 285 14.28 5.72 -5.17
C ALA A 285 14.11 5.87 -6.70
N LYS A 286 15.06 5.39 -7.51
CA LYS A 286 14.97 5.44 -8.98
C LYS A 286 13.87 4.54 -9.54
N ILE A 287 13.66 3.38 -8.91
CA ILE A 287 12.62 2.41 -9.28
C ILE A 287 11.23 3.02 -9.05
N TRP A 288 11.07 3.63 -7.88
CA TRP A 288 9.80 4.20 -7.40
C TRP A 288 9.54 5.64 -7.82
N ASP A 289 10.42 6.26 -8.61
CA ASP A 289 10.22 7.64 -9.07
C ASP A 289 8.87 7.82 -9.82
N GLY A 290 8.01 8.68 -9.25
CA GLY A 290 6.61 8.89 -9.61
C GLY A 290 5.58 7.94 -8.97
N GLN A 291 5.97 7.19 -7.94
CA GLN A 291 5.18 6.12 -7.27
C GLN A 291 5.42 6.07 -5.75
N LEU A 292 5.45 7.22 -5.08
CA LEU A 292 5.69 7.32 -3.63
C LEU A 292 4.71 6.45 -2.81
N ASP A 293 3.41 6.53 -3.12
CA ASP A 293 2.37 5.75 -2.42
C ASP A 293 2.58 4.24 -2.58
N GLY A 294 3.01 3.80 -3.77
CA GLY A 294 3.29 2.40 -4.02
C GLY A 294 4.48 1.90 -3.19
N MET A 295 5.50 2.75 -3.03
CA MET A 295 6.65 2.44 -2.18
C MET A 295 6.24 2.27 -0.71
N ILE A 296 5.37 3.15 -0.19
CA ILE A 296 4.83 3.03 1.17
C ILE A 296 3.96 1.78 1.30
N GLU A 297 3.03 1.54 0.38
CA GLU A 297 2.12 0.38 0.43
C GLU A 297 2.91 -0.95 0.43
N LEU A 298 4.00 -1.00 -0.33
CA LEU A 298 4.89 -2.15 -0.33
C LEU A 298 5.62 -2.28 1.00
N TRP A 299 6.18 -1.18 1.53
CA TRP A 299 6.86 -1.16 2.81
C TRP A 299 5.95 -1.64 3.93
N ASP A 300 4.69 -1.23 3.95
CA ASP A 300 3.70 -1.66 4.93
C ASP A 300 3.53 -3.18 4.98
N SER A 301 3.77 -3.85 3.86
CA SER A 301 3.70 -5.30 3.71
C SER A 301 4.98 -6.04 4.15
N VAL A 302 6.07 -5.32 4.43
CA VAL A 302 7.34 -5.90 4.92
C VAL A 302 7.20 -6.32 6.40
N SER A 303 7.86 -7.41 6.78
CA SER A 303 7.82 -7.91 8.16
C SER A 303 8.37 -6.90 9.17
N THR A 304 7.81 -6.84 10.38
CA THR A 304 8.25 -5.91 11.44
C THR A 304 9.73 -6.06 11.79
N THR A 305 10.26 -7.30 11.80
CA THR A 305 11.68 -7.57 12.06
C THR A 305 12.57 -6.94 10.99
N THR A 306 12.20 -7.10 9.72
CA THR A 306 12.94 -6.50 8.59
C THR A 306 12.82 -4.98 8.60
N LYS A 307 11.63 -4.44 8.89
CA LYS A 307 11.43 -2.99 9.03
C LYS A 307 12.39 -2.39 10.04
N LYS A 308 12.46 -2.94 11.26
CA LYS A 308 13.36 -2.45 12.31
C LYS A 308 14.83 -2.43 11.90
N ALA A 309 15.28 -3.43 11.13
CA ALA A 309 16.68 -3.55 10.74
C ALA A 309 17.09 -2.63 9.57
N TYR A 310 16.13 -2.17 8.75
CA TYR A 310 16.41 -1.41 7.51
C TYR A 310 15.57 -0.13 7.39
N ILE A 311 15.01 0.34 8.50
CA ILE A 311 14.17 1.54 8.55
C ILE A 311 14.92 2.76 8.00
N GLU A 312 16.19 2.94 8.38
CA GLU A 312 17.05 4.03 7.93
C GLU A 312 17.23 4.02 6.41
N VAL A 313 17.54 2.86 5.82
CA VAL A 313 17.76 2.71 4.37
C VAL A 313 16.49 2.98 3.57
N PHE A 314 15.35 2.48 4.05
CA PHE A 314 14.06 2.77 3.46
C PHE A 314 13.78 4.28 3.48
N TRP A 315 14.00 4.93 4.62
CA TRP A 315 13.75 6.36 4.77
C TRP A 315 14.65 7.23 3.92
N GLU A 316 15.93 6.89 3.81
CA GLU A 316 16.85 7.60 2.92
C GLU A 316 16.31 7.63 1.48
N ASN A 317 15.87 6.47 0.97
CA ASN A 317 15.30 6.38 -0.37
C ASN A 317 13.92 7.05 -0.48
N TYR A 318 13.08 6.90 0.54
CA TYR A 318 11.78 7.55 0.59
C TYR A 318 11.92 9.07 0.53
N VAL A 319 12.89 9.65 1.26
CA VAL A 319 13.16 11.10 1.27
C VAL A 319 13.64 11.57 -0.10
N ILE A 320 14.60 10.85 -0.70
CA ILE A 320 15.07 11.16 -2.07
C ILE A 320 13.90 11.15 -3.06
N LEU A 321 12.98 10.20 -2.91
CA LEU A 321 11.80 10.08 -3.76
C LEU A 321 10.77 11.17 -3.50
N GLU A 322 10.49 11.45 -2.24
CA GLU A 322 9.60 12.51 -1.75
C GLU A 322 10.05 13.87 -2.32
N ASP A 323 11.34 14.22 -2.17
CA ASP A 323 11.89 15.47 -2.68
C ASP A 323 11.79 15.60 -4.21
N LYS A 324 11.92 14.49 -4.95
CA LYS A 324 11.70 14.47 -6.41
C LYS A 324 10.23 14.59 -6.79
N SER A 325 9.36 13.97 -5.99
CA SER A 325 7.93 13.84 -6.28
C SER A 325 7.20 15.14 -6.05
N TYR A 326 7.48 15.84 -4.95
CA TYR A 326 6.82 17.10 -4.61
C TYR A 326 7.54 18.31 -5.20
N ARG A 327 7.01 18.83 -6.29
CA ARG A 327 7.48 20.11 -6.83
C ARG A 327 6.82 21.26 -6.06
N PHE A 328 7.62 22.13 -5.46
CA PHE A 328 7.13 23.42 -4.96
C PHE A 328 6.53 24.22 -6.14
N PRO A 329 5.19 24.36 -6.22
CA PRO A 329 4.51 24.77 -7.46
C PRO A 329 4.47 26.29 -7.61
N TYR A 330 4.82 27.02 -6.56
CA TYR A 330 4.72 28.47 -6.51
C TYR A 330 6.05 29.13 -6.84
N LYS A 331 6.00 30.31 -7.47
CA LYS A 331 7.15 31.20 -7.54
C LYS A 331 7.34 31.86 -6.19
N ILE A 332 8.58 31.88 -5.69
CA ILE A 332 8.94 32.61 -4.48
C ILE A 332 9.13 34.07 -4.88
N ASP A 333 8.04 34.82 -4.83
CA ASP A 333 7.99 36.23 -5.21
C ASP A 333 7.09 37.03 -4.24
N PRO A 334 7.09 38.38 -4.28
CA PRO A 334 6.32 39.20 -3.36
C PRO A 334 4.81 38.98 -3.36
N ARG A 335 4.23 38.23 -4.31
CA ARG A 335 2.80 37.91 -4.37
C ARG A 335 2.45 36.61 -3.64
N LEU A 336 3.45 35.84 -3.19
CA LEU A 336 3.24 34.62 -2.41
C LEU A 336 2.50 34.96 -1.12
N LYS A 337 1.40 34.25 -0.83
CA LYS A 337 0.57 34.42 0.37
C LYS A 337 0.65 33.18 1.24
N LYS A 338 0.49 33.34 2.57
CA LYS A 338 0.50 32.24 3.54
C LYS A 338 -0.48 31.11 3.20
N ALA A 339 -1.69 31.46 2.75
CA ALA A 339 -2.69 30.48 2.33
C ALA A 339 -2.23 29.54 1.20
N ALA A 340 -1.29 29.96 0.35
CA ALA A 340 -0.72 29.07 -0.67
C ALA A 340 0.25 28.05 -0.08
N LEU A 341 0.92 28.40 1.04
CA LEU A 341 1.81 27.50 1.76
C LEU A 341 1.03 26.41 2.50
N ASP A 342 -0.14 26.77 3.05
CA ASP A 342 -1.08 25.85 3.70
C ASP A 342 -1.84 24.96 2.70
N TRP A 343 -1.85 25.32 1.41
CA TRP A 343 -2.62 24.59 0.41
C TRP A 343 -1.95 23.24 0.07
N PRO A 344 -2.71 22.13 0.06
CA PRO A 344 -2.21 20.84 -0.36
C PRO A 344 -1.51 20.85 -1.72
N LEU A 345 -0.33 20.27 -1.78
CA LEU A 345 0.40 20.00 -3.02
C LEU A 345 -0.26 18.85 -3.75
N ARG A 346 -1.32 19.16 -4.52
CA ARG A 346 -2.01 18.16 -5.33
C ARG A 346 -1.15 17.75 -6.52
N GLN A 347 -0.70 16.51 -6.51
CA GLN A 347 -0.12 15.82 -7.66
C GLN A 347 -0.75 14.43 -7.73
N ASP A 348 -1.03 13.93 -8.94
CA ASP A 348 -1.71 12.64 -9.12
C ASP A 348 -0.96 11.51 -8.39
N GLY A 349 -1.62 10.86 -7.43
CA GLY A 349 -1.04 9.77 -6.63
C GLY A 349 -0.04 10.21 -5.57
N LEU A 350 -0.23 11.40 -4.97
CA LEU A 350 0.47 11.84 -3.76
C LEU A 350 -0.52 12.25 -2.65
N PRO A 351 -0.12 12.13 -1.37
CA PRO A 351 -0.86 12.57 -0.19
C PRO A 351 -1.52 13.95 -0.31
N GLU A 352 -2.83 14.02 -0.10
CA GLU A 352 -3.57 15.30 0.01
C GLU A 352 -3.16 16.13 1.25
N THR A 353 -2.35 15.54 2.13
CA THR A 353 -1.88 16.14 3.39
C THR A 353 -0.53 16.85 3.25
N MET A 354 0.17 16.69 2.12
CA MET A 354 1.45 17.37 1.91
C MET A 354 1.23 18.84 1.55
N THR A 355 1.89 19.76 2.25
CA THR A 355 1.83 21.20 2.00
C THR A 355 3.21 21.73 1.64
N ALA A 356 3.31 23.01 1.27
CA ALA A 356 4.59 23.62 0.93
C ALA A 356 5.60 23.50 2.08
N TYR A 357 5.12 23.62 3.32
CA TYR A 357 5.90 23.48 4.55
C TYR A 357 6.62 22.14 4.69
N GLY A 358 6.10 21.08 4.06
CA GLY A 358 6.68 19.74 4.14
C GLY A 358 7.80 19.46 3.14
N THR A 359 8.17 20.43 2.31
CA THR A 359 9.13 20.23 1.20
C THR A 359 10.50 20.82 1.52
N GLN A 360 11.58 20.13 1.11
CA GLN A 360 12.95 20.65 1.28
C GLN A 360 13.12 22.03 0.62
N LYS A 361 12.54 22.23 -0.57
CA LYS A 361 12.63 23.50 -1.31
C LYS A 361 12.06 24.70 -0.56
N PHE A 362 11.03 24.51 0.27
CA PHE A 362 10.53 25.54 1.17
C PHE A 362 11.61 25.94 2.18
N TRP A 363 12.20 24.97 2.87
CA TRP A 363 13.21 25.19 3.89
C TRP A 363 14.51 25.77 3.33
N SER A 364 14.96 25.32 2.15
CA SER A 364 16.10 25.92 1.46
C SER A 364 15.87 27.38 1.03
N ASN A 365 14.65 27.90 1.10
CA ASN A 365 14.32 29.29 0.82
C ASN A 365 13.59 29.97 2.00
N PHE A 366 13.72 29.43 3.21
CA PHE A 366 12.94 29.84 4.36
C PHE A 366 13.05 31.35 4.62
N ASP A 367 14.25 31.91 4.68
CA ASP A 367 14.47 33.34 4.95
C ASP A 367 13.70 34.24 3.97
N LYS A 368 13.77 33.92 2.67
CA LYS A 368 13.07 34.69 1.63
C LYS A 368 11.56 34.59 1.80
N ILE A 369 11.06 33.40 2.09
CA ILE A 369 9.63 33.17 2.30
C ILE A 369 9.18 33.91 3.57
N GLN A 370 9.93 33.80 4.65
CA GLN A 370 9.65 34.46 5.93
C GLN A 370 9.65 35.98 5.78
N ASP A 371 10.60 36.57 5.05
CA ASP A 371 10.62 37.99 4.73
C ASP A 371 9.38 38.44 3.96
N ILE A 372 8.92 37.64 2.99
CA ILE A 372 7.68 37.91 2.24
C ILE A 372 6.48 37.83 3.19
N MET A 373 6.42 36.79 4.04
CA MET A 373 5.35 36.59 5.01
C MET A 373 5.27 37.72 6.04
N ILE A 374 6.41 38.21 6.54
CA ILE A 374 6.51 39.36 7.44
C ILE A 374 5.99 40.63 6.75
N LYS A 375 6.38 40.88 5.49
CA LYS A 375 5.90 42.04 4.71
C LYS A 375 4.38 42.02 4.49
N HIS A 376 3.78 40.83 4.44
CA HIS A 376 2.32 40.66 4.35
C HIS A 376 1.62 40.66 5.71
N GLY A 377 2.35 40.79 6.82
CA GLY A 377 1.78 40.78 8.17
C GLY A 377 1.35 39.40 8.64
N THR A 378 1.79 38.32 7.99
CA THR A 378 1.43 36.93 8.32
C THR A 378 2.68 36.06 8.45
N PRO A 379 3.57 36.32 9.43
CA PRO A 379 4.81 35.55 9.60
C PRO A 379 4.52 34.05 9.80
N ILE A 380 5.52 33.22 9.48
CA ILE A 380 5.54 31.83 9.91
C ILE A 380 5.90 31.83 11.40
N THR A 381 5.09 31.12 12.19
CA THR A 381 5.18 31.08 13.66
C THR A 381 5.25 29.65 14.16
N VAL A 382 5.50 29.47 15.47
CA VAL A 382 5.56 28.14 16.10
C VAL A 382 4.29 27.31 15.86
N SER A 383 3.11 27.96 15.81
CA SER A 383 1.84 27.29 15.51
C SER A 383 1.75 26.68 14.10
N ASP A 384 2.55 27.14 13.14
CA ASP A 384 2.65 26.50 11.83
C ASP A 384 3.52 25.24 11.88
N LEU A 385 4.53 25.21 12.76
CA LEU A 385 5.47 24.09 12.89
C LEU A 385 4.80 22.82 13.45
N VAL A 386 3.77 22.97 14.27
CA VAL A 386 3.05 21.83 14.88
C VAL A 386 1.98 21.22 13.98
N LYS A 387 1.70 21.85 12.83
CA LYS A 387 0.72 21.34 11.87
C LYS A 387 1.20 19.99 11.31
N PRO A 388 0.30 19.00 11.17
CA PRO A 388 0.64 17.76 10.50
C PRO A 388 0.89 18.02 9.01
N VAL A 389 1.84 17.30 8.43
CA VAL A 389 2.17 17.36 7.00
C VAL A 389 2.60 15.99 6.48
N GLY A 390 2.02 15.58 5.35
CA GLY A 390 2.24 14.26 4.76
C GLY A 390 1.55 13.10 5.52
N ASP A 391 1.53 11.94 4.89
CA ASP A 391 0.76 10.77 5.38
C ASP A 391 1.48 9.98 6.47
N ALA A 392 2.77 10.27 6.70
CA ALA A 392 3.57 9.73 7.79
C ALA A 392 3.07 10.17 9.17
N GLY A 393 2.19 11.18 9.25
CA GLY A 393 1.85 11.83 10.53
C GLY A 393 2.97 12.74 11.05
N GLU A 394 3.95 13.08 10.21
CA GLU A 394 4.99 14.04 10.54
C GLU A 394 4.38 15.44 10.75
N THR A 395 5.05 16.28 11.53
CA THR A 395 4.75 17.70 11.64
C THR A 395 5.65 18.53 10.73
N VAL A 396 5.29 19.78 10.49
CA VAL A 396 6.15 20.74 9.78
C VAL A 396 7.52 20.87 10.48
N LEU A 397 7.54 20.84 11.82
CA LEU A 397 8.76 20.79 12.63
C LEU A 397 9.63 19.59 12.27
N MET A 398 9.04 18.38 12.26
CA MET A 398 9.77 17.15 11.92
C MET A 398 10.41 17.24 10.53
N LYS A 399 9.67 17.72 9.52
CA LYS A 399 10.21 17.91 8.17
C LYS A 399 11.37 18.91 8.17
N ALA A 400 11.24 20.03 8.87
CA ALA A 400 12.27 21.05 8.94
C ALA A 400 13.59 20.50 9.50
N VAL A 401 13.53 19.83 10.66
CA VAL A 401 14.71 19.30 11.33
C VAL A 401 15.31 18.14 10.56
N LYS A 402 14.48 17.31 9.91
CA LYS A 402 14.91 16.24 9.01
C LYS A 402 15.73 16.77 7.83
N PHE A 403 15.41 17.96 7.31
CA PHE A 403 16.18 18.64 6.28
C PHE A 403 17.37 19.45 6.82
N GLY A 404 17.69 19.33 8.12
CA GLY A 404 18.80 20.05 8.76
C GLY A 404 18.50 21.52 9.03
N SER A 405 17.24 21.96 8.95
CA SER A 405 16.84 23.37 9.05
C SER A 405 16.39 23.77 10.46
N LEU A 406 17.03 23.22 11.50
CA LEU A 406 16.70 23.56 12.89
C LEU A 406 16.95 25.05 13.18
N TYR A 407 18.02 25.64 12.63
CA TYR A 407 18.32 27.06 12.83
C TYR A 407 17.17 27.97 12.37
N GLU A 408 16.62 27.68 11.18
CA GLU A 408 15.46 28.38 10.61
C GLU A 408 14.23 28.21 11.49
N VAL A 409 13.97 27.01 12.00
CA VAL A 409 12.91 26.74 12.98
C VAL A 409 13.08 27.61 14.22
N LEU A 410 14.29 27.63 14.80
CA LEU A 410 14.57 28.39 16.02
C LEU A 410 14.41 29.90 15.81
N SER A 411 14.63 30.41 14.59
CA SER A 411 14.39 31.82 14.24
C SER A 411 12.91 32.23 14.28
N THR A 412 11.98 31.26 14.25
CA THR A 412 10.53 31.53 14.39
C THR A 412 10.06 31.68 15.83
N ILE A 413 10.88 31.27 16.79
CA ILE A 413 10.56 31.35 18.21
C ILE A 413 10.65 32.81 18.65
N ASP A 414 9.56 33.34 19.21
CA ASP A 414 9.50 34.69 19.79
C ASP A 414 9.26 34.60 21.31
N PRO A 415 10.34 34.53 22.12
CA PRO A 415 10.22 34.42 23.57
C PRO A 415 9.58 35.64 24.23
N GLU A 416 9.50 36.79 23.53
CA GLU A 416 8.78 37.97 24.02
C GLU A 416 7.26 37.82 23.85
N LYS A 417 6.80 37.05 22.86
CA LYS A 417 5.38 36.68 22.73
C LYS A 417 4.98 35.47 23.57
N GLY A 418 5.97 34.77 24.13
CA GLY A 418 5.74 33.55 24.88
C GLY A 418 5.52 32.34 23.97
N GLU A 419 5.98 32.42 22.72
CA GLU A 419 5.98 31.31 21.78
C GLU A 419 7.23 30.46 22.05
N TYR A 420 7.04 29.17 22.30
CA TYR A 420 8.11 28.20 22.55
C TYR A 420 7.72 26.86 21.93
N LEU A 421 8.73 26.06 21.56
CA LEU A 421 8.53 24.63 21.33
C LEU A 421 8.30 23.94 22.68
N THR A 422 7.31 23.06 22.75
CA THR A 422 7.06 22.22 23.92
C THR A 422 7.80 20.90 23.81
N VAL A 423 7.91 20.18 24.93
CA VAL A 423 8.46 18.80 24.90
C VAL A 423 7.61 17.91 24.02
N ASP A 424 6.28 18.03 24.09
CA ASP A 424 5.34 17.26 23.28
C ASP A 424 5.54 17.52 21.77
N ASP A 425 5.83 18.76 21.36
CA ASP A 425 6.10 19.06 19.95
C ASP A 425 7.34 18.33 19.44
N LEU A 426 8.33 18.12 20.31
CA LEU A 426 9.61 17.49 19.98
C LEU A 426 9.57 15.96 20.09
N THR A 427 8.75 15.42 21.01
CA THR A 427 8.66 13.98 21.30
C THR A 427 7.45 13.30 20.70
N LYS A 428 6.55 14.04 20.05
CA LYS A 428 5.42 13.45 19.33
C LYS A 428 5.92 12.50 18.25
N GLU A 429 5.50 11.24 18.34
CA GLU A 429 5.81 10.20 17.37
C GLU A 429 4.98 10.36 16.10
N ASN A 430 5.62 10.13 14.95
CA ASN A 430 4.92 9.91 13.69
C ASN A 430 4.45 8.43 13.60
N LYS A 431 3.88 8.00 12.47
CA LYS A 431 3.44 6.60 12.25
C LYS A 431 4.57 5.55 12.33
N PHE A 432 5.81 5.99 12.47
CA PHE A 432 7.01 5.17 12.43
C PHE A 432 7.81 5.24 13.72
N ASP A 433 7.19 5.74 14.80
CA ASP A 433 7.80 5.88 16.12
C ASP A 433 9.07 6.76 16.10
N VAL A 434 9.17 7.68 15.13
CA VAL A 434 10.25 8.67 15.03
C VAL A 434 9.72 10.04 15.47
N THR A 435 10.49 10.75 16.26
CA THR A 435 10.18 12.07 16.82
C THR A 435 10.99 13.19 16.14
N ALA A 436 10.65 14.46 16.38
CA ALA A 436 11.51 15.56 15.90
C ALA A 436 12.85 15.59 16.64
N LEU A 437 12.86 15.18 17.91
CA LEU A 437 14.08 15.10 18.71
C LEU A 437 15.07 14.08 18.14
N ASP A 438 14.59 12.94 17.64
CA ASP A 438 15.44 11.93 16.99
C ASP A 438 16.18 12.54 15.78
N TYR A 439 15.45 13.23 14.88
CA TYR A 439 16.07 13.91 13.74
C TYR A 439 17.08 14.98 14.14
N ILE A 440 16.82 15.75 15.21
CA ILE A 440 17.76 16.75 15.72
C ILE A 440 19.06 16.09 16.21
N ILE A 441 18.95 14.96 16.91
CA ILE A 441 20.08 14.19 17.42
C ILE A 441 20.89 13.62 16.24
N ASP A 442 20.22 12.98 15.28
CA ASP A 442 20.86 12.35 14.12
C ASP A 442 21.60 13.36 13.25
N ASN A 443 21.05 14.57 13.09
CA ASN A 443 21.67 15.66 12.36
C ASN A 443 22.74 16.41 13.17
N GLY A 444 22.98 16.03 14.44
CA GLY A 444 23.97 16.68 15.31
C GLY A 444 23.61 18.11 15.72
N GLN A 445 22.34 18.50 15.66
CA GLN A 445 21.86 19.87 15.92
C GLN A 445 21.40 20.09 17.37
N LEU A 446 21.64 19.12 18.25
CA LEU A 446 21.17 19.17 19.64
C LEU A 446 21.71 20.39 20.41
N GLU A 447 22.94 20.84 20.14
CA GLU A 447 23.50 22.02 20.80
C GLU A 447 22.76 23.32 20.46
N GLU A 448 22.24 23.42 19.23
CA GLU A 448 21.48 24.57 18.74
C GLU A 448 20.12 24.65 19.44
N LEU A 449 19.47 23.49 19.66
CA LEU A 449 18.21 23.39 20.39
C LEU A 449 18.31 23.92 21.82
N PHE A 450 19.49 23.90 22.45
CA PHE A 450 19.71 24.40 23.81
C PHE A 450 20.38 25.78 23.85
N ASP A 451 20.24 26.62 22.82
CA ASP A 451 20.66 28.01 22.87
C ASP A 451 19.90 28.78 23.97
N VAL A 452 20.61 29.58 24.77
CA VAL A 452 20.02 30.33 25.89
C VAL A 452 18.94 31.31 25.44
N ARG A 453 19.07 31.87 24.23
CA ARG A 453 18.23 32.95 23.72
C ARG A 453 16.80 32.49 23.45
N ILE A 454 16.63 31.27 22.94
CA ILE A 454 15.33 30.68 22.59
C ILE A 454 14.52 30.25 23.83
N TRP A 455 15.20 29.87 24.92
CA TRP A 455 14.55 29.43 26.17
C TRP A 455 14.35 30.55 27.19
N ARG A 456 14.70 31.79 26.84
CA ARG A 456 14.53 32.96 27.70
C ARG A 456 13.06 33.19 28.02
N GLY A 457 12.67 32.96 29.27
CA GLY A 457 11.31 33.06 29.80
C GLY A 457 10.66 31.71 30.05
N ASN A 458 11.30 30.61 29.66
CA ASN A 458 10.79 29.24 29.79
C ASN A 458 11.90 28.24 30.19
N PRO A 459 12.51 28.39 31.38
CA PRO A 459 13.58 27.49 31.83
C PRO A 459 13.05 26.07 32.11
N GLU A 460 11.81 25.94 32.60
CA GLU A 460 11.20 24.63 32.85
C GLU A 460 10.96 23.85 31.56
N GLY A 461 10.57 24.53 30.47
CA GLY A 461 10.46 23.91 29.15
C GLY A 461 11.80 23.37 28.64
N MET A 462 12.87 24.15 28.79
CA MET A 462 14.23 23.71 28.42
C MET A 462 14.64 22.47 29.21
N LYS A 463 14.33 22.44 30.51
CA LYS A 463 14.60 21.30 31.38
C LYS A 463 13.78 20.06 30.97
N ALA A 464 12.50 20.21 30.67
CA ALA A 464 11.65 19.10 30.22
C ALA A 464 12.16 18.48 28.90
N VAL A 465 12.61 19.32 27.96
CA VAL A 465 13.22 18.84 26.71
C VAL A 465 14.54 18.11 26.97
N TRP A 466 15.38 18.63 27.89
CA TRP A 466 16.62 17.94 28.29
C TRP A 466 16.36 16.56 28.89
N GLU A 467 15.37 16.45 29.77
CA GLU A 467 14.98 15.17 30.39
C GLU A 467 14.43 14.15 29.37
N ALA A 468 13.99 14.60 28.19
CA ALA A 468 13.57 13.73 27.09
C ALA A 468 14.72 13.26 26.19
N VAL A 469 15.92 13.84 26.30
CA VAL A 469 17.09 13.41 25.52
C VAL A 469 17.62 12.07 26.06
N PRO A 470 17.89 11.07 25.20
CA PRO A 470 18.43 9.78 25.65
C PRO A 470 19.80 9.91 26.36
N ASP A 471 19.97 9.22 27.49
CA ASP A 471 21.20 9.20 28.32
C ASP A 471 22.49 8.89 27.52
N CYS A 472 22.39 8.07 26.46
CA CYS A 472 23.53 7.69 25.64
C CYS A 472 24.09 8.88 24.82
N VAL A 473 23.23 9.85 24.51
CA VAL A 473 23.54 11.10 23.78
C VAL A 473 23.97 12.18 24.77
N GLU A 474 23.29 12.26 25.93
CA GLU A 474 23.58 13.19 27.03
C GLU A 474 25.07 13.21 27.40
N LYS A 475 25.68 12.01 27.51
CA LYS A 475 27.09 11.81 27.90
C LYS A 475 28.10 12.29 26.85
N ARG A 476 27.69 12.51 25.60
CA ARG A 476 28.57 12.92 24.49
C ARG A 476 28.52 14.42 24.19
N LEU A 477 27.38 15.09 24.35
CA LEU A 477 27.15 16.37 23.67
C LEU A 477 27.12 17.62 24.56
N ILE A 478 26.74 17.57 25.85
CA ILE A 478 26.66 18.82 26.63
C ILE A 478 27.19 18.64 28.07
N ARG A 479 28.51 18.83 28.25
CA ARG A 479 29.12 19.00 29.60
C ARG A 479 28.56 20.21 30.36
N ASP A 480 27.89 21.12 29.66
CA ASP A 480 27.52 22.46 30.12
C ASP A 480 26.01 22.70 30.25
N PHE A 481 25.15 21.67 30.31
CA PHE A 481 23.70 21.91 30.44
C PHE A 481 23.37 22.74 31.70
N GLY A 482 24.00 22.39 32.84
CA GLY A 482 23.87 23.17 34.07
C GLY A 482 24.35 24.63 33.91
N TYR A 483 25.38 24.87 33.09
CA TYR A 483 25.85 26.22 32.78
C TYR A 483 24.84 26.99 31.91
N ARG A 484 24.30 26.37 30.85
CA ARG A 484 23.27 26.96 29.99
C ARG A 484 21.99 27.26 30.76
N MET A 485 21.54 26.34 31.63
CA MET A 485 20.41 26.57 32.53
C MET A 485 20.64 27.76 33.48
N ALA A 486 21.84 27.87 34.05
CA ALA A 486 22.21 29.02 34.87
C ALA A 486 22.19 30.32 34.07
N GLN A 487 22.61 30.31 32.79
CA GLN A 487 22.54 31.46 31.91
C GLN A 487 21.09 31.85 31.57
N VAL A 488 20.21 30.90 31.25
CA VAL A 488 18.78 31.15 31.01
C VAL A 488 18.14 31.78 32.25
N ASN A 489 18.42 31.24 33.45
CA ASN A 489 17.92 31.80 34.70
C ASN A 489 18.41 33.24 34.93
N ARG A 490 19.67 33.55 34.63
CA ARG A 490 20.20 34.92 34.71
C ARG A 490 19.51 35.88 33.74
N GLU A 491 19.28 35.45 32.50
CA GLU A 491 18.57 36.25 31.48
C GLU A 491 17.10 36.47 31.85
N ASN A 492 16.48 35.51 32.54
CA ASN A 492 15.12 35.66 33.06
C ASN A 492 15.03 36.65 34.22
N LEU A 493 16.01 36.66 35.12
CA LEU A 493 16.07 37.63 36.22
C LEU A 493 16.29 39.07 35.74
N ARG A 494 16.94 39.24 34.58
CA ARG A 494 17.15 40.56 33.94
C ARG A 494 15.92 41.08 33.21
N ARG A 495 14.87 40.29 33.01
CA ARG A 495 13.66 40.77 32.34
C ARG A 495 12.91 41.77 33.23
N PRO A 496 12.53 42.94 32.71
CA PRO A 496 11.63 43.84 33.44
C PRO A 496 10.33 43.07 33.73
N ILE A 497 9.92 43.06 34.99
CA ILE A 497 8.66 42.44 35.42
C ILE A 497 7.55 43.05 34.57
N ARG A 498 6.98 42.28 33.63
CA ARG A 498 5.78 42.69 32.91
C ARG A 498 4.72 42.89 33.97
N LYS A 499 4.38 44.15 34.26
CA LYS A 499 3.24 44.48 35.11
C LYS A 499 2.05 43.76 34.48
N LYS A 500 1.50 42.76 35.20
CA LYS A 500 0.23 42.14 34.79
C LYS A 500 -0.73 43.28 34.45
N PRO A 501 -1.36 43.29 33.27
CA PRO A 501 -2.40 44.28 33.00
C PRO A 501 -3.38 44.18 34.16
N ARG A 502 -3.56 45.30 34.88
CA ARG A 502 -4.60 45.38 35.90
C ARG A 502 -5.87 44.98 35.18
N LEU A 503 -6.47 43.86 35.59
CA LEU A 503 -7.82 43.51 35.20
C LEU A 503 -8.65 44.77 35.47
N ALA A 504 -9.22 45.35 34.41
CA ALA A 504 -10.09 46.49 34.54
C ALA A 504 -11.27 46.10 35.46
N PRO A 505 -11.67 46.96 36.40
CA PRO A 505 -12.73 46.65 37.36
C PRO A 505 -14.09 46.40 36.71
#